data_AF-A0A5B7GUP0-F1
#
_entry.id   AF-A0A5B7GUP0-F1
#
_cell.length_a   1.000
_cell.length_b   1.000
_cell.length_c   1.000
_cell.angle_alpha   90.00
_cell.angle_beta   90.00
_cell.angle_gamma   90.00
#
_symmetry.space_group_name_H-M   'P 1'
#
loop_
_entity.id
_entity.type
_entity.pdbx_description
1 polymer ?
#
loop_
_entity_poly.entity_id
_entity_poly.type
_entity_poly.pdbx_seq_one_letter_code
_entity_poly.pdbx_strand_id
1 'polypeptide(L)'
;MIAKVLKPSTSQPTLMQIVTRTQPYKTDSKAKKEIDELVTEWIVKDMMPLSAVESKTFKRLLHRLDPKYELPIHSSNVKLAEDRLVRQMRSDDMPKTSTSSDETPQTEATSAASKSRTSVMNLEYSR
;
A
#
# COMPACT_ATOMS: atom_id res chain seq x y z
N MET A 1 48.59 26.60 10.93
CA MET A 1 47.20 26.94 10.54
C MET A 1 46.28 26.38 11.60
N ILE A 2 45.54 27.21 12.34
CA ILE A 2 44.67 26.77 13.44
C ILE A 2 43.24 26.66 12.90
N ALA A 3 42.66 25.46 12.92
CA ALA A 3 41.29 25.24 12.46
C ALA A 3 40.31 26.03 13.35
N LYS A 4 39.45 26.83 12.73
CA LYS A 4 38.37 27.56 13.40
C LYS A 4 37.34 26.53 13.87
N VAL A 5 37.31 26.24 15.17
CA VAL A 5 36.28 25.38 15.76
C VAL A 5 34.93 26.07 15.59
N LEU A 6 34.11 25.55 14.67
CA LEU A 6 32.73 25.99 14.48
C LEU A 6 31.94 25.56 15.72
N LYS A 7 31.57 26.53 16.56
CA LYS A 7 30.62 26.27 17.66
C LYS A 7 29.30 25.77 17.05
N PRO A 8 28.78 24.60 17.46
CA PRO A 8 27.47 24.18 16.99
C PRO A 8 26.42 25.12 17.60
N SER A 9 25.89 26.03 16.79
CA SER A 9 24.73 26.83 17.14
C SER A 9 23.49 25.93 17.05
N THR A 10 23.28 25.11 18.07
CA THR A 10 22.06 24.32 18.21
C THR A 10 21.00 25.22 18.84
N SER A 11 20.33 26.01 18.01
CA SER A 11 19.11 26.72 18.45
C SER A 11 18.06 25.67 18.82
N GLN A 12 17.63 25.67 20.08
CA GLN A 12 16.60 24.76 20.55
C GLN A 12 15.30 25.07 19.80
N PRO A 13 14.65 24.07 19.18
CA PRO A 13 13.37 24.29 18.54
C PRO A 13 12.31 24.65 19.58
N THR A 14 11.39 25.53 19.20
CA THR A 14 10.26 25.89 20.08
C THR A 14 9.29 24.72 20.21
N LEU A 15 8.48 24.71 21.27
CA LEU A 15 7.42 23.70 21.47
C LEU A 15 6.53 23.56 20.23
N MET A 16 6.12 24.68 19.63
CA MET A 16 5.31 24.69 18.41
C MET A 16 6.03 24.10 17.20
N GLN A 17 7.34 24.33 17.06
CA GLN A 17 8.14 23.70 16.00
C GLN A 17 8.26 22.19 16.19
N ILE A 18 8.33 21.71 17.44
CA ILE A 18 8.34 20.27 17.71
C ILE A 18 6.97 19.67 17.37
N VAL A 19 5.88 20.27 17.87
CA VAL A 19 4.51 19.79 17.62
C VAL A 19 4.22 19.71 16.12
N THR A 20 4.53 20.77 15.36
CA THR A 20 4.32 20.79 13.91
C THR A 20 5.20 19.80 13.15
N ARG A 21 6.34 19.38 13.71
CA ARG A 21 7.21 18.35 13.12
C ARG A 21 6.69 16.93 13.37
N THR A 22 6.11 16.68 14.53
CA THR A 22 5.63 15.35 14.93
C THR A 22 4.18 15.08 14.57
N GLN A 23 3.42 16.12 14.22
CA GLN A 23 2.00 15.97 13.92
C GLN A 23 1.79 15.23 12.58
N PRO A 24 1.02 14.14 12.57
CA PRO A 24 0.69 13.42 11.34
C PRO A 24 -0.03 14.30 10.33
N TYR A 25 0.07 13.95 9.05
CA TYR A 25 -0.72 14.63 8.03
C TYR A 25 -2.22 14.49 8.30
N LYS A 26 -2.94 15.60 8.09
CA LYS A 26 -4.41 15.56 8.03
C LYS A 26 -4.85 14.60 6.91
N THR A 27 -6.00 13.96 7.10
CA THR A 27 -6.63 13.06 6.11
C THR A 27 -6.78 13.70 4.73
N ASP A 28 -7.09 14.99 4.69
CA ASP A 28 -7.29 15.74 3.45
C ASP A 28 -6.03 16.43 2.92
N SER A 29 -4.88 16.19 3.55
CA SER A 29 -3.59 16.74 3.11
C SER A 29 -3.27 16.25 1.69
N LYS A 30 -2.93 17.20 0.80
CA LYS A 30 -2.48 16.88 -0.56
C LYS A 30 -1.26 15.96 -0.55
N ALA A 31 -0.28 16.25 0.32
CA ALA A 31 0.93 15.44 0.45
C ALA A 31 0.63 13.98 0.86
N LYS A 32 -0.36 13.78 1.74
CA LYS A 32 -0.76 12.42 2.14
C LYS A 32 -1.35 11.65 0.96
N LYS A 33 -2.26 12.28 0.22
CA LYS A 33 -2.90 11.70 -0.96
C LYS A 33 -1.91 11.35 -2.06
N GLU A 34 -0.92 12.22 -2.30
CA GLU A 34 0.14 11.97 -3.27
C GLU A 34 0.98 10.73 -2.89
N ILE A 35 1.34 10.58 -1.60
CA ILE A 35 2.08 9.39 -1.13
C ILE A 35 1.19 8.14 -1.22
N ASP A 36 -0.08 8.22 -0.82
CA ASP A 36 -1.04 7.10 -0.93
C ASP A 36 -1.18 6.62 -2.39
N GLU A 37 -1.25 7.56 -3.35
CA GLU A 37 -1.35 7.25 -4.78
C GLU A 37 -0.09 6.57 -5.33
N LEU A 38 1.10 7.04 -4.93
CA LEU A 38 2.38 6.44 -5.30
C LEU A 38 2.54 5.04 -4.71
N VAL A 39 2.17 4.84 -3.45
CA VAL A 39 2.19 3.52 -2.81
C VAL A 39 1.21 2.58 -3.51
N THR A 40 0.01 3.06 -3.82
CA THR A 40 -1.00 2.28 -4.57
C THR A 40 -0.49 1.93 -5.97
N GLU A 41 0.20 2.87 -6.63
CA GLU A 41 0.76 2.65 -7.96
C GLU A 41 1.85 1.59 -7.94
N TRP A 42 2.74 1.65 -6.96
CA TRP A 42 3.78 0.67 -6.75
C TRP A 42 3.18 -0.73 -6.52
N ILE A 43 2.12 -0.84 -5.71
CA ILE A 43 1.41 -2.11 -5.50
C ILE A 43 0.86 -2.67 -6.80
N VAL A 44 0.14 -1.83 -7.56
CA VAL A 44 -0.60 -2.27 -8.75
C VAL A 44 0.35 -2.53 -9.93
N LYS A 45 1.30 -1.63 -10.21
CA LYS A 45 2.19 -1.76 -11.37
C LYS A 45 3.26 -2.83 -11.18
N ASP A 46 3.83 -2.92 -9.97
CA ASP A 46 4.88 -3.89 -9.68
C ASP A 46 4.32 -5.19 -9.08
N MET A 47 2.98 -5.36 -9.06
CA MET A 47 2.26 -6.53 -8.55
C MET A 47 2.72 -6.95 -7.14
N MET A 48 3.00 -5.96 -6.30
CA MET A 48 3.48 -6.24 -4.95
C MET A 48 2.35 -6.81 -4.10
N PRO A 49 2.63 -7.83 -3.27
CA PRO A 49 1.63 -8.35 -2.36
C PRO A 49 1.25 -7.26 -1.35
N LEU A 50 -0.03 -7.23 -0.96
CA LEU A 50 -0.55 -6.27 0.03
C LEU A 50 0.16 -6.39 1.39
N SER A 51 0.70 -7.57 1.70
CA SER A 51 1.53 -7.82 2.88
C SER A 51 2.88 -7.10 2.88
N ALA A 52 3.38 -6.66 1.71
CA ALA A 52 4.61 -5.86 1.64
C ALA A 52 4.46 -4.52 2.37
N VAL A 53 3.26 -3.93 2.28
CA VAL A 53 2.88 -2.65 2.89
C VAL A 53 2.70 -2.78 4.41
N GLU A 54 2.38 -3.99 4.88
CA GLU A 54 2.24 -4.33 6.30
C GLU A 54 3.56 -4.44 7.04
N SER A 55 4.60 -4.79 6.29
CA SER A 55 5.91 -5.14 6.84
C SER A 55 6.41 -4.05 7.77
N LYS A 56 6.87 -4.49 8.96
CA LYS A 56 7.49 -3.61 9.94
C LYS A 56 8.73 -2.90 9.38
N THR A 57 9.47 -3.54 8.47
CA THR A 57 10.65 -2.93 7.84
C THR A 57 10.25 -1.85 6.83
N PHE A 58 9.17 -2.07 6.08
CA PHE A 58 8.63 -1.08 5.14
C PHE A 58 8.07 0.16 5.87
N LYS A 59 7.29 -0.05 6.93
CA LYS A 59 6.80 1.05 7.78
C LYS A 59 7.94 1.87 8.39
N ARG A 60 9.02 1.20 8.83
CA ARG A 60 10.23 1.87 9.34
C ARG A 60 10.94 2.70 8.25
N LEU A 61 11.01 2.19 7.02
CA LEU A 61 11.57 2.91 5.89
C LEU A 61 10.77 4.19 5.62
N LEU A 62 9.44 4.08 5.52
CA LEU A 62 8.57 5.22 5.26
C LEU A 62 8.61 6.26 6.36
N HIS A 63 8.57 5.83 7.62
CA HIS A 63 8.72 6.73 8.76
C HIS A 63 10.07 7.46 8.77
N ARG A 64 11.13 6.85 8.22
CA ARG A 64 12.44 7.51 8.10
C ARG A 64 12.50 8.53 6.97
N LEU A 65 11.76 8.30 5.88
CA LEU A 65 11.65 9.19 4.73
C LEU A 65 10.72 10.36 5.04
N ASP A 66 9.52 10.07 5.52
CA ASP A 66 8.54 11.06 5.97
C ASP A 66 7.90 10.63 7.30
N PRO A 67 8.36 11.19 8.44
CA PRO A 67 7.82 10.87 9.75
C PRO A 67 6.36 11.27 9.96
N LYS A 68 5.82 12.18 9.14
CA LYS A 68 4.44 12.67 9.27
C LYS A 68 3.44 11.80 8.52
N TYR A 69 3.93 10.91 7.67
CA TYR A 69 3.10 10.02 6.88
C TYR A 69 2.78 8.73 7.67
N GLU A 70 1.48 8.53 7.92
CA GLU A 70 0.96 7.31 8.49
C GLU A 70 0.23 6.53 7.40
N LEU A 71 0.67 5.29 7.18
CA LEU A 71 0.01 4.42 6.22
C LEU A 71 -1.42 4.12 6.65
N PRO A 72 -2.39 4.24 5.73
CA PRO A 72 -3.73 3.76 5.99
C PRO A 72 -3.73 2.25 6.27
N ILE A 73 -4.36 1.85 7.37
CA ILE A 73 -4.48 0.44 7.79
C ILE A 73 -5.38 -0.28 6.80
N HIS A 74 -4.85 -1.28 6.10
CA HIS A 74 -5.49 -2.28 5.22
C HIS A 74 -6.70 -1.88 4.38
N SER A 75 -7.84 -1.57 4.99
CA SER A 75 -9.13 -1.52 4.28
C SER A 75 -9.20 -0.45 3.19
N SER A 76 -8.61 0.74 3.41
CA SER A 76 -8.74 1.84 2.46
C SER A 76 -7.78 1.71 1.27
N ASN A 77 -6.54 1.27 1.50
CA ASN A 77 -5.56 1.09 0.42
C ASN A 77 -5.86 -0.15 -0.43
N VAL A 78 -6.30 -1.24 0.21
CA VAL A 78 -6.71 -2.44 -0.51
C VAL A 78 -7.89 -2.13 -1.41
N LYS A 79 -8.93 -1.46 -0.89
CA LYS A 79 -10.08 -1.04 -1.70
C LYS A 79 -9.69 -0.12 -2.84
N LEU A 80 -8.80 0.85 -2.60
CA LEU A 80 -8.31 1.75 -3.65
C LEU A 80 -7.48 1.01 -4.72
N ALA A 81 -6.62 0.08 -4.31
CA ALA A 81 -5.82 -0.74 -5.21
C ALA A 81 -6.70 -1.70 -6.03
N GLU A 82 -7.68 -2.35 -5.39
CA GLU A 82 -8.69 -3.19 -6.03
C GLU A 82 -9.50 -2.39 -7.06
N ASP A 83 -10.03 -1.23 -6.68
CA ASP A 83 -10.76 -0.34 -7.59
C ASP A 83 -9.90 0.07 -8.80
N ARG A 84 -8.60 0.30 -8.58
CA ARG A 84 -7.66 0.68 -9.63
C ARG A 84 -7.33 -0.49 -10.56
N LEU A 85 -7.14 -1.69 -10.02
CA LEU A 85 -6.99 -2.93 -10.81
C LEU A 85 -8.23 -3.20 -11.67
N VAL A 86 -9.43 -3.10 -11.09
CA VAL A 86 -10.70 -3.29 -11.81
C VAL A 86 -10.87 -2.28 -12.94
N ARG A 87 -10.49 -1.01 -12.72
CA ARG A 87 -10.50 0.00 -13.78
C ARG A 87 -9.48 -0.27 -14.87
N GLN A 88 -8.29 -0.74 -14.51
CA GLN A 88 -7.23 -1.03 -15.48
C GLN A 88 -7.64 -2.18 -16.39
N MET A 89 -8.17 -3.27 -15.82
CA MET A 89 -8.72 -4.38 -16.60
C MET A 89 -9.87 -3.96 -17.53
N ARG A 90 -10.78 -3.07 -17.08
CA ARG A 90 -11.86 -2.52 -17.93
C ARG A 90 -11.37 -1.58 -19.03
N SER A 91 -10.19 -0.98 -18.87
CA SER A 91 -9.63 -0.04 -19.85
C SER A 91 -8.86 -0.77 -20.96
N ASP A 92 -8.29 -1.94 -20.63
CA ASP A 92 -7.58 -2.80 -21.57
C ASP A 92 -8.54 -3.66 -22.44
N ASP A 93 -9.78 -3.88 -21.98
CA ASP A 93 -10.90 -4.41 -22.80
C ASP A 93 -11.53 -3.30 -23.66
N MET A 94 -10.91 -3.00 -24.79
CA MET A 94 -11.53 -2.20 -25.86
C MET A 94 -12.74 -2.96 -26.47
N PRO A 95 -13.96 -2.39 -26.53
CA PRO A 95 -15.00 -2.98 -27.38
C PRO A 95 -14.72 -2.61 -28.84
N LYS A 96 -14.10 -3.53 -29.57
CA LYS A 96 -14.40 -3.69 -31.00
C LYS A 96 -15.23 -4.96 -31.18
N THR A 97 -16.47 -4.92 -30.74
CA THR A 97 -17.48 -5.89 -31.19
C THR A 97 -18.72 -5.10 -31.59
N SER A 98 -18.65 -4.48 -32.76
CA SER A 98 -19.81 -4.42 -33.64
C SER A 98 -20.14 -5.85 -34.04
N THR A 99 -20.93 -6.55 -33.23
CA THR A 99 -21.62 -7.76 -33.69
C THR A 99 -22.90 -7.94 -32.91
N SER A 100 -23.95 -8.11 -33.68
CA SER A 100 -25.36 -8.17 -33.34
C SER A 100 -25.66 -8.95 -32.07
N SER A 101 -26.55 -8.37 -31.28
CA SER A 101 -27.60 -9.09 -30.57
C SER A 101 -28.13 -10.23 -31.45
N ASP A 102 -27.88 -11.47 -31.05
CA ASP A 102 -28.95 -12.44 -30.84
C ASP A 102 -28.51 -13.64 -30.00
N GLU A 103 -29.37 -13.97 -29.03
CA GLU A 103 -29.64 -15.28 -28.44
C GLU A 103 -28.59 -15.98 -27.52
N THR A 104 -28.84 -15.89 -26.21
CA THR A 104 -28.64 -16.96 -25.20
C THR A 104 -29.64 -18.12 -25.43
N PRO A 105 -29.54 -19.37 -24.87
CA PRO A 105 -28.93 -19.71 -23.55
C PRO A 105 -28.34 -21.14 -23.31
N GLN A 106 -27.75 -21.33 -22.11
CA GLN A 106 -27.42 -22.59 -21.37
C GLN A 106 -26.27 -23.45 -21.95
N THR A 107 -25.45 -24.25 -21.27
CA THR A 107 -25.32 -24.92 -19.95
C THR A 107 -23.79 -24.98 -19.66
N GLU A 108 -23.22 -25.05 -18.46
CA GLU A 108 -23.04 -26.24 -17.64
C GLU A 108 -22.08 -25.87 -16.49
N ALA A 109 -22.45 -26.19 -15.25
CA ALA A 109 -21.59 -26.06 -14.09
C ALA A 109 -20.57 -27.21 -14.06
N THR A 110 -19.28 -26.92 -14.00
CA THR A 110 -18.27 -27.90 -13.57
C THR A 110 -17.49 -27.39 -12.36
N SER A 111 -17.75 -28.12 -11.28
CA SER A 111 -17.03 -28.18 -10.02
C SER A 111 -15.54 -28.46 -10.22
N ALA A 112 -14.67 -27.64 -9.62
CA ALA A 112 -13.32 -28.06 -9.27
C ALA A 112 -12.94 -27.47 -7.92
N ALA A 113 -13.21 -28.26 -6.88
CA ALA A 113 -12.76 -28.02 -5.51
C ALA A 113 -11.22 -28.15 -5.43
N SER A 114 -10.52 -27.06 -5.13
CA SER A 114 -9.13 -27.12 -4.69
C SER A 114 -9.07 -26.95 -3.17
N LYS A 115 -9.13 -28.07 -2.45
CA LYS A 115 -8.76 -28.14 -1.02
C LYS A 115 -7.25 -28.29 -0.92
N SER A 116 -6.53 -27.19 -0.77
CA SER A 116 -5.11 -27.23 -0.41
C SER A 116 -4.97 -27.75 1.02
N ARG A 117 -4.44 -28.97 1.12
CA ARG A 117 -4.12 -29.71 2.33
C ARG A 117 -3.00 -28.99 3.09
N THR A 118 -3.35 -28.19 4.09
CA THR A 118 -2.39 -27.68 5.09
C THR A 118 -1.86 -28.86 5.91
N SER A 119 -0.62 -29.24 5.65
CA SER A 119 0.11 -30.21 6.45
C SER A 119 0.49 -29.56 7.78
N VAL A 120 -0.15 -30.00 8.85
CA VAL A 120 0.18 -29.69 10.23
C VAL A 120 1.59 -30.18 10.57
N MET A 121 2.52 -29.27 10.82
CA MET A 121 3.79 -29.54 11.50
C MET A 121 3.71 -28.96 12.91
N ASN A 122 3.02 -29.67 13.79
CA ASN A 122 3.14 -29.50 15.24
C ASN A 122 3.67 -30.82 15.79
N LEU A 123 4.99 -30.94 15.87
CA LEU A 123 5.63 -31.99 16.64
C LEU A 123 6.28 -31.36 17.88
N GLU A 124 5.53 -31.47 18.98
CA GLU A 124 6.00 -31.74 20.33
C GLU A 124 7.29 -31.04 20.79
N TYR A 125 7.11 -29.92 21.50
CA TYR A 125 8.03 -29.55 22.57
C TYR A 125 7.39 -29.90 23.91
N SER A 126 7.63 -31.12 24.36
CA SER A 126 7.40 -31.57 25.74
C SER A 126 8.40 -32.66 26.07
N ARG A 127 9.52 -32.25 26.65
CA ARG A 127 10.26 -32.98 27.69
C ARG A 127 11.26 -32.05 28.34
#